data_AF-A0A3S0ZN37-F1
#
_entry.id   AF-A0A3S0ZN37-F1
#
_cell.length_a   1.000
_cell.length_b   1.000
_cell.length_c   1.000
_cell.angle_alpha   90.00
_cell.angle_beta   90.00
_cell.angle_gamma   90.00
#
_symmetry.space_group_name_H-M   'P 1'
#
loop_
_entity.id
_entity.type
_entity.pdbx_description
1 polymer ?
#
loop_
_entity_poly.entity_id
_entity_poly.type
_entity_poly.pdbx_seq_one_letter_code
_entity_poly.pdbx_strand_id
1 'polypeptide(L)'
;MKNKKYGFECDDESFVSKDVQALINNGLEFLDKAREELEASKPKFSIVSFWTAVEIMLKVPLVHEHWSLVCSGKKIERAKYLAGDFQSVTYDETCQRLGDVLQNPLPKETIAVFKKVKDHRNRVVHFYHSDFTDTQAKTILDEQADAWFALNRLMRDQWFYLFGEPLNSKLASDEDRMLRSSLFYADAKFRYLQPTLDNLRSKGLTVSTCRACNKKAAVDMPINEESGNTLHEENCLVCGCRAEPYIKVTCPSCGVRQDLNATGETDFNCSNCNYSSSRYDLLDEWIGKLEDFSYSGLPASCSDCEGYETVCEYGGGYLCTNCLVLHDSISTCGYCGGSSTSVSEISGLVGCGFCDGNTKYLND
;
A
#
# COMPACT_ATOMS: atom_id res chain seq x y z
N MET A 1 0.04 -14.43 54.07
CA MET A 1 0.50 -14.93 52.76
C MET A 1 0.02 -13.93 51.72
N LYS A 2 0.96 -13.17 51.14
CA LYS A 2 0.66 -12.01 50.28
C LYS A 2 0.41 -12.46 48.84
N ASN A 3 -0.73 -12.07 48.29
CA ASN A 3 -1.08 -12.19 46.88
C ASN A 3 -0.03 -11.50 46.01
N LYS A 4 0.70 -12.28 45.19
CA LYS A 4 1.47 -11.75 44.06
C LYS A 4 0.50 -11.47 42.93
N LYS A 5 0.28 -10.18 42.64
CA LYS A 5 -0.27 -9.73 41.37
C LYS A 5 0.71 -10.16 40.27
N TYR A 6 0.26 -10.99 39.33
CA TYR A 6 0.92 -11.12 38.04
C TYR A 6 0.63 -9.83 37.27
N GLY A 7 1.59 -8.92 37.26
CA GLY A 7 1.62 -7.84 36.30
C GLY A 7 1.95 -8.45 34.94
N PHE A 8 1.09 -8.19 33.97
CA PHE A 8 1.41 -8.40 32.56
C PHE A 8 2.34 -7.24 32.18
N GLU A 9 3.64 -7.42 32.43
CA GLU A 9 4.66 -6.57 31.80
C GLU A 9 4.68 -7.00 30.33
N CYS A 10 4.08 -6.17 29.48
CA CYS A 10 4.30 -6.25 28.05
C CYS A 10 5.73 -5.76 27.84
N ASP A 11 6.69 -6.68 27.89
CA ASP A 11 8.07 -6.38 27.56
C ASP A 11 8.10 -5.91 26.09
N ASP A 12 8.28 -4.61 25.90
CA ASP A 12 8.63 -3.99 24.64
C ASP A 12 10.07 -4.41 24.30
N GLU A 13 10.26 -5.69 23.96
CA GLU A 13 11.53 -6.23 23.48
C GLU A 13 11.75 -5.73 22.06
N SER A 14 12.27 -4.51 21.96
CA SER A 14 12.94 -4.01 20.76
C SER A 14 13.91 -5.07 20.24
N PHE A 15 13.69 -5.55 19.02
CA PHE A 15 14.50 -6.58 18.34
C PHE A 15 15.96 -6.15 18.10
N VAL A 16 16.27 -4.87 18.32
CA VAL A 16 17.59 -4.27 18.16
C VAL A 16 18.06 -3.62 19.48
N SER A 17 19.37 -3.38 19.59
CA SER A 17 19.92 -2.72 20.79
C SER A 17 19.41 -1.27 20.93
N LYS A 18 19.45 -0.73 22.16
CA LYS A 18 19.02 0.66 22.43
C LYS A 18 19.77 1.70 21.57
N ASP A 19 21.06 1.46 21.31
CA ASP A 19 21.88 2.35 20.49
C ASP A 19 21.42 2.32 19.02
N VAL A 20 21.06 1.14 18.50
CA VAL A 20 20.51 0.98 17.15
C VAL A 20 19.13 1.63 17.05
N GLN A 21 18.27 1.41 18.04
CA GLN A 21 16.93 2.01 18.08
C GLN A 21 17.01 3.55 18.12
N ALA A 22 17.93 4.11 18.91
CA ALA A 22 18.13 5.56 18.98
C ALA A 22 18.61 6.13 17.63
N LEU A 23 19.49 5.41 16.92
CA LEU A 23 19.97 5.80 15.60
C LEU A 23 18.85 5.74 14.54
N ILE A 24 18.02 4.70 14.57
CA ILE A 24 16.82 4.59 13.71
C ILE A 24 15.88 5.76 13.96
N ASN A 25 15.55 6.03 15.23
CA ASN A 25 14.64 7.13 15.59
C ASN A 25 15.18 8.49 15.09
N ASN A 26 16.47 8.75 15.26
CA ASN A 26 17.12 9.96 14.75
C ASN A 26 17.01 10.08 13.22
N GLY A 27 17.30 8.98 12.49
CA GLY A 27 17.15 8.98 11.04
C GLY A 27 15.70 9.22 10.60
N LEU A 28 14.72 8.66 11.31
CA LEU A 28 13.30 8.86 11.05
C LEU A 28 12.87 10.30 11.34
N GLU A 29 13.37 10.94 12.40
CA GLU A 29 13.12 12.36 12.68
C GLU A 29 13.61 13.26 11.55
N PHE A 30 14.78 12.99 10.96
CA PHE A 30 15.26 13.72 9.79
C PHE A 30 14.45 13.45 8.52
N LEU A 31 13.92 12.23 8.33
CA LEU A 31 12.97 11.95 7.25
C LEU A 31 11.66 12.71 7.45
N ASP A 32 11.10 12.66 8.65
CA ASP A 32 9.88 13.40 9.01
C ASP A 32 10.09 14.90 8.78
N LYS A 33 11.26 15.43 9.16
CA LYS A 33 11.62 16.83 8.92
C LYS A 33 11.71 17.19 7.45
N ALA A 34 12.37 16.35 6.66
CA ALA A 34 12.51 16.57 5.23
C ALA A 34 11.14 16.63 4.53
N ARG A 35 10.17 15.81 4.98
CA ARG A 35 8.80 15.82 4.46
C ARG A 35 8.07 17.11 4.84
N GLU A 36 8.11 17.53 6.11
CA GLU A 36 7.52 18.79 6.56
C GLU A 36 8.06 19.99 5.75
N GLU A 37 9.35 19.97 5.42
CA GLU A 37 9.98 21.01 4.63
C GLU A 37 9.50 21.01 3.16
N LEU A 38 9.20 19.85 2.57
CA LEU A 38 8.55 19.78 1.26
C LEU A 38 7.13 20.35 1.31
N GLU A 39 6.35 19.96 2.32
CA GLU A 39 4.98 20.44 2.53
C GLU A 39 4.94 21.96 2.72
N ALA A 40 5.95 22.51 3.41
CA ALA A 40 6.14 23.95 3.59
C ALA A 40 6.78 24.66 2.36
N SER A 41 6.91 23.99 1.21
CA SER A 41 7.54 24.52 -0.02
C SER A 41 8.98 25.00 0.17
N LYS A 42 9.77 24.27 0.96
CA LYS A 42 11.18 24.56 1.30
C LYS A 42 12.13 23.44 0.80
N PRO A 43 12.24 23.21 -0.53
CA PRO A 43 13.01 22.09 -1.09
C PRO A 43 14.51 22.14 -0.76
N LYS A 44 15.10 23.34 -0.63
CA LYS A 44 16.51 23.53 -0.24
C LYS A 44 16.80 22.99 1.17
N PHE A 45 15.87 23.13 2.10
CA PHE A 45 16.03 22.62 3.46
C PHE A 45 15.74 21.12 3.48
N SER A 46 14.67 20.71 2.79
CA SER A 46 14.29 19.31 2.67
C SER A 46 15.44 18.42 2.20
N ILE A 47 16.21 18.84 1.19
CA ILE A 47 17.32 18.03 0.69
C ILE A 47 18.44 17.85 1.72
N VAL A 48 18.66 18.84 2.59
CA VAL A 48 19.68 18.76 3.65
C VAL A 48 19.21 17.80 4.75
N SER A 49 17.96 17.93 5.19
CA SER A 49 17.34 17.03 6.16
C SER A 49 17.31 15.59 5.62
N PHE A 50 16.90 15.42 4.37
CA PHE A 50 16.78 14.12 3.72
C PHE A 50 18.14 13.44 3.55
N TRP A 51 19.16 14.17 3.09
CA TRP A 51 20.51 13.59 3.00
C TRP A 51 21.05 13.19 4.37
N THR A 52 20.80 13.98 5.40
CA THR A 52 21.17 13.63 6.79
C THR A 52 20.50 12.33 7.23
N ALA A 53 19.21 12.15 6.92
CA ALA A 53 18.52 10.89 7.15
C ALA A 53 19.14 9.71 6.37
N VAL A 54 19.48 9.88 5.10
CA VAL A 54 20.17 8.84 4.29
C VAL A 54 21.48 8.44 4.98
N GLU A 55 22.33 9.40 5.36
CA GLU A 55 23.61 9.11 6.03
C GLU A 55 23.43 8.34 7.34
N ILE A 56 22.41 8.68 8.13
CA ILE A 56 22.09 7.98 9.38
C ILE A 56 21.60 6.56 9.08
N MET A 57 20.63 6.41 8.17
CA MET A 57 20.00 5.12 7.88
C MET A 57 20.97 4.11 7.26
N LEU A 58 21.88 4.54 6.38
CA LEU A 58 22.92 3.65 5.82
C LEU A 58 23.88 3.11 6.88
N LYS A 59 23.99 3.79 8.03
CA LYS A 59 24.85 3.40 9.16
C LYS A 59 24.15 2.46 10.14
N VAL A 60 22.82 2.37 10.11
CA VAL A 60 22.04 1.49 11.01
C VAL A 60 22.49 0.02 10.90
N PRO A 61 22.60 -0.60 9.70
CA PRO A 61 23.10 -1.98 9.59
C PRO A 61 24.52 -2.14 10.14
N LEU A 62 25.39 -1.13 9.94
CA LEU A 62 26.77 -1.17 10.43
C LEU A 62 26.84 -1.13 11.95
N VAL A 63 26.06 -0.26 12.61
CA VAL A 63 26.02 -0.19 14.09
C VAL A 63 25.38 -1.44 14.69
N HIS A 64 24.37 -1.99 14.01
CA HIS A 64 23.75 -3.25 14.41
C HIS A 64 24.76 -4.40 14.40
N GLU A 65 25.62 -4.48 13.37
CA GLU A 65 26.69 -5.47 13.32
C GLU A 65 27.77 -5.18 14.39
N HIS A 66 28.36 -3.98 14.37
CA HIS A 66 29.28 -3.54 15.41
C HIS A 66 29.53 -2.03 15.35
N TRP A 67 29.40 -1.33 16.48
CA TRP A 67 29.55 0.13 16.60
C TRP A 67 30.84 0.71 15.98
N SER A 68 31.97 -0.02 16.00
CA SER A 68 33.22 0.48 15.40
C SER A 68 33.15 0.60 13.88
N LEU A 69 32.19 -0.06 13.22
CA LEU A 69 32.00 -0.01 11.77
C LEU A 69 31.49 1.35 11.29
N VAL A 70 31.08 2.26 12.17
CA VAL A 70 30.79 3.65 11.80
C VAL A 70 31.90 4.63 12.15
N CYS A 71 32.98 4.17 12.79
CA CYS A 71 34.15 4.99 13.09
C CYS A 71 35.18 4.91 11.95
N SER A 72 35.73 6.06 11.58
CA SER A 72 36.90 6.17 10.70
C SER A 72 38.18 6.28 11.53
N GLY A 73 39.32 6.01 10.90
CA GLY A 73 40.65 6.06 11.53
C GLY A 73 41.13 4.74 12.16
N LYS A 74 42.41 4.73 12.56
CA LYS A 74 43.11 3.52 13.05
C LYS A 74 42.95 3.26 14.55
N LYS A 75 42.70 4.30 15.35
CA LYS A 75 42.55 4.20 16.80
C LYS A 75 41.11 4.55 17.17
N ILE A 76 40.32 3.52 17.44
CA ILE A 76 38.90 3.64 17.76
C ILE A 76 38.73 3.31 19.25
N GLU A 77 38.10 4.21 20.01
CA GLU A 77 37.93 4.09 21.47
C GLU A 77 36.43 4.12 21.81
N ARG A 78 35.94 3.12 22.54
CA ARG A 78 34.51 3.00 22.87
C ARG A 78 33.98 4.19 23.67
N ALA A 79 34.78 4.71 24.61
CA ALA A 79 34.38 5.88 25.42
C ALA A 79 34.16 7.13 24.55
N LYS A 80 34.99 7.34 23.52
CA LYS A 80 34.86 8.45 22.58
C LYS A 80 33.65 8.31 21.67
N TYR A 81 33.38 7.10 21.19
CA TYR A 81 32.16 6.79 20.45
C TYR A 81 30.90 7.12 21.25
N LEU A 82 30.82 6.66 22.51
CA LEU A 82 29.69 6.93 23.40
C LEU A 82 29.52 8.42 23.71
N ALA A 83 30.60 9.20 23.69
CA ALA A 83 30.59 10.65 23.88
C ALA A 83 30.27 11.43 22.58
N GLY A 84 30.15 10.76 21.43
CA GLY A 84 30.01 11.39 20.11
C GLY A 84 31.29 12.06 19.59
N ASP A 85 32.42 11.92 20.28
CA ASP A 85 33.73 12.48 19.91
C ASP A 85 34.50 11.50 19.01
N PHE A 86 33.95 11.22 17.83
CA PHE A 86 34.62 10.35 16.86
C PHE A 86 34.42 10.85 15.43
N GLN A 87 35.39 10.56 14.58
CA GLN A 87 35.23 10.76 13.15
C GLN A 87 34.38 9.63 12.59
N SER A 88 33.20 9.95 12.07
CA SER A 88 32.34 8.97 11.43
C SER A 88 32.83 8.64 10.01
N VAL A 89 32.52 7.43 9.53
CA VAL A 89 32.75 7.04 8.14
C VAL A 89 31.98 7.93 7.17
N THR A 90 32.61 8.20 6.04
CA THR A 90 32.01 8.86 4.87
C THR A 90 30.98 7.96 4.21
N TYR A 91 30.15 8.54 3.34
CA TYR A 91 29.21 7.78 2.49
C TYR A 91 29.91 6.66 1.71
N ASP A 92 31.04 6.95 1.07
CA ASP A 92 31.74 5.97 0.23
C ASP A 92 32.32 4.82 1.07
N GLU A 93 32.90 5.13 2.24
CA GLU A 93 33.32 4.12 3.22
C GLU A 93 32.13 3.31 3.77
N THR A 94 30.96 3.93 3.93
CA THR A 94 29.73 3.26 4.38
C THR A 94 29.28 2.23 3.35
N CYS A 95 29.17 2.63 2.08
CA CYS A 95 28.82 1.72 0.98
C CYS A 95 29.83 0.57 0.85
N GLN A 96 31.13 0.87 0.99
CA GLN A 96 32.17 -0.15 0.98
C GLN A 96 31.98 -1.14 2.15
N ARG A 97 31.77 -0.68 3.38
CA ARG A 97 31.59 -1.56 4.55
C ARG A 97 30.32 -2.41 4.46
N LEU A 98 29.22 -1.88 3.91
CA LEU A 98 28.01 -2.65 3.63
C LEU A 98 28.29 -3.84 2.69
N GLY A 99 29.11 -3.62 1.65
CA GLY A 99 29.50 -4.67 0.71
C GLY A 99 30.56 -5.64 1.26
N ASP A 100 31.67 -5.10 1.74
CA ASP A 100 32.87 -5.89 2.08
C ASP A 100 32.73 -6.61 3.43
N VAL A 101 32.08 -5.99 4.42
CA VAL A 101 31.97 -6.53 5.79
C VAL A 101 30.64 -7.26 5.98
N LEU A 102 29.52 -6.60 5.64
CA LEU A 102 28.18 -7.17 5.83
C LEU A 102 27.74 -8.08 4.68
N GLN A 103 28.52 -8.14 3.59
CA GLN A 103 28.18 -8.92 2.38
C GLN A 103 26.79 -8.56 1.80
N ASN A 104 26.36 -7.33 2.05
CA ASN A 104 25.04 -6.84 1.70
C ASN A 104 25.16 -5.48 0.98
N PRO A 105 25.77 -5.45 -0.22
CA PRO A 105 26.05 -4.21 -0.94
C PRO A 105 24.75 -3.51 -1.38
N LEU A 106 24.81 -2.19 -1.50
CA LEU A 106 23.72 -1.42 -2.10
C LEU A 106 23.69 -1.68 -3.63
N PRO A 107 22.50 -1.71 -4.25
CA PRO A 107 22.37 -1.71 -5.71
C PRO A 107 23.10 -0.52 -6.35
N LYS A 108 23.69 -0.72 -7.54
CA LYS A 108 24.46 0.33 -8.22
C LYS A 108 23.61 1.55 -8.56
N GLU A 109 22.36 1.30 -8.92
CA GLU A 109 21.34 2.30 -9.22
C GLU A 109 21.05 3.16 -7.98
N THR A 110 20.88 2.51 -6.81
CA THR A 110 20.68 3.18 -5.52
C THR A 110 21.88 4.04 -5.13
N ILE A 111 23.11 3.55 -5.33
CA ILE A 111 24.33 4.33 -5.09
C ILE A 111 24.36 5.59 -5.96
N ALA A 112 24.04 5.45 -7.26
CA ALA A 112 24.03 6.57 -8.18
C ALA A 112 22.99 7.65 -7.79
N VAL A 113 21.80 7.23 -7.37
CA VAL A 113 20.73 8.13 -6.93
C VAL A 113 21.10 8.85 -5.63
N PHE A 114 21.64 8.15 -4.62
CA PHE A 114 22.13 8.80 -3.40
C PHE A 114 23.27 9.77 -3.66
N LYS A 115 24.19 9.45 -4.56
CA LYS A 115 25.28 10.35 -4.94
C LYS A 115 24.76 11.67 -5.50
N LYS A 116 23.72 11.65 -6.35
CA LYS A 116 23.10 12.89 -6.87
C LYS A 116 22.56 13.78 -5.74
N VAL A 117 21.85 13.19 -4.79
CA VAL A 117 21.31 13.92 -3.62
C VAL A 117 22.44 14.49 -2.74
N LYS A 118 23.51 13.71 -2.50
CA LYS A 118 24.72 14.18 -1.80
C LYS A 118 25.31 15.41 -2.48
N ASP A 119 25.45 15.36 -3.81
CA ASP A 119 26.02 16.45 -4.61
C ASP A 119 25.13 17.70 -4.56
N HIS A 120 23.80 17.54 -4.63
CA HIS A 120 22.86 18.65 -4.46
C HIS A 120 22.91 19.25 -3.05
N ARG A 121 22.94 18.41 -2.01
CA ARG A 121 23.11 18.87 -0.62
C ARG A 121 24.41 19.66 -0.47
N ASN A 122 25.52 19.16 -1.02
CA ASN A 122 26.79 19.88 -1.00
C ASN A 122 26.70 21.22 -1.73
N ARG A 123 26.01 21.25 -2.87
CA ARG A 123 25.74 22.50 -3.59
C ARG A 123 24.94 23.49 -2.72
N VAL A 124 23.85 23.05 -2.11
CA VAL A 124 22.99 23.91 -1.29
C VAL A 124 23.71 24.43 -0.04
N VAL A 125 24.50 23.59 0.63
CA VAL A 125 25.19 23.95 1.88
C VAL A 125 26.45 24.79 1.63
N HIS A 126 27.22 24.48 0.59
CA HIS A 126 28.56 25.07 0.39
C HIS A 126 28.64 26.11 -0.73
N PHE A 127 27.66 26.20 -1.63
CA PHE A 127 27.67 27.19 -2.71
C PHE A 127 26.63 28.28 -2.47
N TYR A 128 27.12 29.52 -2.26
CA TYR A 128 26.32 30.70 -1.88
C TYR A 128 25.51 31.32 -3.04
N HIS A 129 25.60 30.79 -4.27
CA HIS A 129 25.00 31.41 -5.46
C HIS A 129 24.33 30.40 -6.39
N SER A 130 23.01 30.30 -6.27
CA SER A 130 22.05 30.36 -7.38
C SER A 130 20.70 29.95 -6.82
N ASP A 131 19.71 30.84 -6.82
CA ASP A 131 18.34 30.36 -6.80
C ASP A 131 18.18 29.38 -7.95
N PHE A 132 17.76 28.15 -7.62
CA PHE A 132 17.51 27.15 -8.64
C PHE A 132 16.45 27.69 -9.58
N THR A 133 16.67 27.54 -10.88
CA THR A 133 15.56 27.75 -11.82
C THR A 133 14.46 26.73 -11.51
N ASP A 134 13.22 27.02 -11.87
CA ASP A 134 12.10 26.09 -11.62
C ASP A 134 12.38 24.69 -12.18
N THR A 135 13.05 24.61 -13.34
CA THR A 135 13.49 23.35 -13.93
C THR A 135 14.52 22.63 -13.07
N GLN A 136 15.53 23.33 -12.55
CA GLN A 136 16.52 22.74 -11.66
C GLN A 136 15.90 22.29 -10.34
N ALA A 137 15.02 23.09 -9.75
CA ALA A 137 14.29 22.76 -8.55
C ALA A 137 13.44 21.49 -8.75
N LYS A 138 12.75 21.38 -9.89
CA LYS A 138 12.00 20.17 -10.27
C LYS A 138 12.92 18.95 -10.42
N THR A 139 14.06 19.07 -11.09
CA THR A 139 15.01 17.95 -11.23
C THR A 139 15.57 17.50 -9.88
N ILE A 140 15.92 18.44 -9.00
CA ILE A 140 16.39 18.13 -7.64
C ILE A 140 15.30 17.37 -6.87
N LEU A 141 14.06 17.82 -6.99
CA LEU A 141 12.91 17.15 -6.38
C LEU A 141 12.73 15.74 -6.96
N ASP A 142 12.77 15.55 -8.27
CA ASP A 142 12.66 14.22 -8.90
C ASP A 142 13.75 13.27 -8.40
N GLU A 143 15.00 13.74 -8.30
CA GLU A 143 16.14 12.95 -7.83
C GLU A 143 16.09 12.67 -6.32
N GLN A 144 15.57 13.61 -5.53
CA GLN A 144 15.28 13.40 -4.11
C GLN A 144 14.18 12.35 -3.92
N ALA A 145 13.13 12.37 -4.75
CA ALA A 145 12.04 11.39 -4.71
C ALA A 145 12.55 9.99 -5.05
N ASP A 146 13.40 9.87 -6.08
CA ASP A 146 14.04 8.60 -6.46
C ASP A 146 14.87 8.04 -5.28
N ALA A 147 15.64 8.90 -4.62
CA ALA A 147 16.44 8.52 -3.47
C ALA A 147 15.57 8.10 -2.28
N TRP A 148 14.49 8.84 -2.01
CA TRP A 148 13.57 8.52 -0.93
C TRP A 148 12.90 7.17 -1.17
N PHE A 149 12.46 6.92 -2.40
CA PHE A 149 11.89 5.63 -2.78
C PHE A 149 12.91 4.50 -2.57
N ALA A 150 14.14 4.67 -3.05
CA ALA A 150 15.21 3.69 -2.88
C ALA A 150 15.50 3.41 -1.40
N LEU A 151 15.62 4.45 -0.56
CA LEU A 151 15.83 4.30 0.88
C LEU A 151 14.65 3.55 1.53
N ASN A 152 13.42 3.88 1.18
CA ASN A 152 12.24 3.22 1.70
C ASN A 152 12.22 1.73 1.35
N ARG A 153 12.60 1.34 0.12
CA ARG A 153 12.77 -0.07 -0.25
C ARG A 153 13.86 -0.77 0.55
N LEU A 154 15.01 -0.14 0.76
CA LEU A 154 16.08 -0.71 1.59
C LEU A 154 15.56 -1.01 3.01
N MET A 155 14.86 -0.06 3.64
CA MET A 155 14.35 -0.22 5.00
C MET A 155 13.23 -1.28 5.10
N ARG A 156 12.30 -1.29 4.14
CA ARG A 156 11.12 -2.17 4.18
C ARG A 156 11.40 -3.60 3.70
N ASP A 157 12.31 -3.76 2.74
CA ASP A 157 12.54 -5.03 2.07
C ASP A 157 13.87 -5.65 2.55
N GLN A 158 15.00 -4.99 2.28
CA GLN A 158 16.34 -5.55 2.52
C GLN A 158 16.74 -5.56 4.01
N TRP A 159 16.27 -4.57 4.77
CA TRP A 159 16.60 -4.38 6.19
C TRP A 159 15.42 -4.63 7.12
N PHE A 160 14.41 -5.36 6.66
CA PHE A 160 13.20 -5.64 7.44
C PHE A 160 13.52 -6.15 8.86
N TYR A 161 14.55 -6.97 9.03
CA TYR A 161 15.01 -7.48 10.32
C TYR A 161 15.45 -6.41 11.34
N LEU A 162 15.79 -5.19 10.89
CA LEU A 162 16.17 -4.06 11.74
C LEU A 162 14.98 -3.19 12.13
N PHE A 163 13.94 -3.12 11.28
CA PHE A 163 12.80 -2.22 11.45
C PHE A 163 11.56 -2.94 12.02
N GLY A 164 11.36 -4.22 11.66
CA GLY A 164 10.21 -5.01 12.08
C GLY A 164 8.87 -4.48 11.55
N GLU A 165 7.80 -5.18 11.90
CA GLU A 165 6.43 -4.88 11.45
C GLU A 165 5.92 -3.48 11.85
N PRO A 166 6.09 -3.01 13.11
CA PRO A 166 5.54 -1.72 13.51
C PRO A 166 6.13 -0.54 12.71
N LEU A 167 7.45 -0.52 12.51
CA LEU A 167 8.09 0.55 11.74
C LEU A 167 7.84 0.39 10.24
N ASN A 168 7.78 -0.84 9.70
CA ASN A 168 7.40 -1.06 8.30
C ASN A 168 5.99 -0.51 8.01
N SER A 169 5.04 -0.74 8.92
CA SER A 169 3.69 -0.18 8.83
C SER A 169 3.70 1.35 8.85
N LYS A 170 4.51 1.98 9.71
CA LYS A 170 4.70 3.45 9.70
C LYS A 170 5.26 3.93 8.35
N LEU A 171 6.32 3.31 7.85
CA LEU A 171 6.97 3.66 6.59
C LEU A 171 6.02 3.52 5.39
N ALA A 172 5.19 2.48 5.37
CA ALA A 172 4.14 2.29 4.36
C ALA A 172 3.07 3.39 4.43
N SER A 173 2.59 3.73 5.64
CA SER A 173 1.63 4.82 5.84
C SER A 173 2.18 6.19 5.42
N ASP A 174 3.46 6.45 5.73
CA ASP A 174 4.15 7.67 5.31
C ASP A 174 4.30 7.77 3.79
N GLU A 175 4.64 6.66 3.13
CA GLU A 175 4.65 6.54 1.66
C GLU A 175 3.26 6.84 1.07
N ASP A 176 2.19 6.24 1.62
CA ASP A 176 0.82 6.48 1.17
C ASP A 176 0.37 7.93 1.38
N ARG A 177 0.84 8.57 2.47
CA ARG A 177 0.61 9.99 2.70
C ARG A 177 1.31 10.83 1.64
N MET A 178 2.58 10.54 1.34
CA MET A 178 3.33 11.26 0.32
C MET A 178 2.72 11.08 -1.09
N LEU A 179 2.21 9.89 -1.41
CA LEU A 179 1.50 9.62 -2.67
C LEU A 179 0.18 10.39 -2.79
N ARG A 180 -0.49 10.67 -1.67
CA ARG A 180 -1.74 11.45 -1.62
C ARG A 180 -1.53 12.96 -1.59
N SER A 181 -0.49 13.43 -0.89
CA SER A 181 -0.26 14.86 -0.66
C SER A 181 0.57 15.53 -1.75
N SER A 182 1.37 14.78 -2.52
CA SER A 182 2.25 15.36 -3.55
C SER A 182 2.55 14.39 -4.69
N LEU A 183 2.42 14.87 -5.95
CA LEU A 183 2.86 14.13 -7.15
C LEU A 183 4.37 13.80 -7.12
N PHE A 184 5.15 14.47 -6.25
CA PHE A 184 6.59 14.24 -6.05
C PHE A 184 6.97 12.76 -5.95
N TYR A 185 6.25 11.99 -5.14
CA TYR A 185 6.62 10.59 -4.87
C TYR A 185 6.07 9.61 -5.92
N ALA A 186 4.95 9.98 -6.56
CA ALA A 186 4.30 9.14 -7.57
C ALA A 186 5.19 8.93 -8.81
N ASP A 187 5.93 9.96 -9.21
CA ASP A 187 6.85 9.91 -10.36
C ASP A 187 8.01 8.95 -10.12
N ALA A 188 8.60 8.97 -8.93
CA ALA A 188 9.69 8.07 -8.55
C ALA A 188 9.24 6.61 -8.54
N LYS A 189 8.11 6.32 -7.87
CA LYS A 189 7.52 4.97 -7.85
C LYS A 189 7.14 4.50 -9.26
N PHE A 190 6.62 5.38 -10.10
CA PHE A 190 6.29 5.06 -11.50
C PHE A 190 7.52 4.72 -12.36
N ARG A 191 8.64 5.44 -12.17
CA ARG A 191 9.92 5.12 -12.84
C ARG A 191 10.42 3.75 -12.42
N TYR A 192 10.41 3.47 -11.11
CA TYR A 192 10.82 2.18 -10.57
C TYR A 192 9.96 1.02 -11.11
N LEU A 193 8.65 1.22 -11.24
CA LEU A 193 7.71 0.21 -11.71
C LEU A 193 7.70 0.03 -13.24
N GLN A 194 8.44 0.81 -14.03
CA GLN A 194 8.43 0.67 -15.50
C GLN A 194 8.70 -0.76 -15.98
N PRO A 195 9.75 -1.47 -15.49
CA PRO A 195 10.03 -2.83 -15.96
C PRO A 195 8.87 -3.79 -15.67
N THR A 196 8.24 -3.65 -14.50
CA THR A 196 7.07 -4.45 -14.11
C THR A 196 5.88 -4.13 -15.01
N LEU A 197 5.59 -2.85 -15.26
CA LEU A 197 4.50 -2.41 -16.12
C LEU A 197 4.71 -2.87 -17.57
N ASP A 198 5.95 -2.81 -18.08
CA ASP A 198 6.30 -3.31 -19.41
C ASP A 198 6.15 -4.83 -19.50
N ASN A 199 6.53 -5.57 -18.45
CA ASN A 199 6.28 -7.00 -18.38
C ASN A 199 4.78 -7.33 -18.44
N LEU A 200 3.93 -6.60 -17.70
CA LEU A 200 2.49 -6.80 -17.71
C LEU A 200 1.89 -6.50 -19.09
N ARG A 201 2.32 -5.42 -19.75
CA ARG A 201 1.93 -5.11 -21.14
C ARG A 201 2.34 -6.23 -22.09
N SER A 202 3.55 -6.79 -21.94
CA SER A 202 4.02 -7.90 -22.78
C SER A 202 3.21 -9.19 -22.59
N LYS A 203 2.55 -9.35 -21.45
CA LYS A 203 1.62 -10.45 -21.15
C LYS A 203 0.19 -10.20 -21.68
N GLY A 204 -0.06 -9.06 -22.33
CA GLY A 204 -1.36 -8.71 -22.90
C GLY A 204 -2.34 -8.03 -21.94
N LEU A 205 -1.90 -7.67 -20.73
CA LEU A 205 -2.74 -6.92 -19.78
C LEU A 205 -2.87 -5.45 -20.21
N THR A 206 -4.07 -4.90 -20.07
CA THR A 206 -4.33 -3.49 -20.37
C THR A 206 -3.78 -2.62 -19.25
N VAL A 207 -2.92 -1.66 -19.61
CA VAL A 207 -2.37 -0.66 -18.68
C VAL A 207 -2.80 0.73 -19.12
N SER A 208 -3.69 1.34 -18.34
CA SER A 208 -4.32 2.62 -18.62
C SER A 208 -3.75 3.75 -17.74
N THR A 209 -4.21 4.98 -17.97
CA THR A 209 -3.86 6.16 -17.16
C THR A 209 -4.74 6.21 -15.92
N CYS A 210 -4.13 6.15 -14.73
CA CYS A 210 -4.83 6.27 -13.46
C CYS A 210 -5.46 7.66 -13.29
N ARG A 211 -6.75 7.70 -12.97
CA ARG A 211 -7.51 8.94 -12.69
C ARG A 211 -6.99 9.75 -11.49
N ALA A 212 -6.33 9.10 -10.52
CA ALA A 212 -5.86 9.76 -9.30
C ALA A 212 -4.46 10.36 -9.44
N CYS A 213 -3.49 9.59 -9.93
CA CYS A 213 -2.09 10.06 -10.03
C CYS A 213 -1.65 10.43 -11.46
N ASN A 214 -2.52 10.28 -12.46
CA ASN A 214 -2.25 10.55 -13.88
C ASN A 214 -1.08 9.76 -14.48
N LYS A 215 -0.69 8.64 -13.84
CA LYS A 215 0.35 7.73 -14.37
C LYS A 215 -0.26 6.58 -15.15
N LYS A 216 0.42 6.16 -16.22
CA LYS A 216 0.06 4.98 -17.03
C LYS A 216 0.40 3.68 -16.29
N ALA A 217 -0.29 3.46 -15.17
CA ALA A 217 -0.01 2.41 -14.21
C ALA A 217 -1.27 1.78 -13.62
N ALA A 218 -2.45 2.10 -14.15
CA ALA A 218 -3.70 1.44 -13.81
C ALA A 218 -3.79 0.14 -14.61
N VAL A 219 -3.76 -1.00 -13.93
CA VAL A 219 -3.70 -2.32 -14.56
C VAL A 219 -5.07 -2.96 -14.44
N ASP A 220 -5.66 -3.29 -15.59
CA ASP A 220 -6.91 -4.06 -15.71
C ASP A 220 -6.60 -5.54 -15.45
N MET A 221 -7.10 -6.07 -14.34
CA MET A 221 -6.86 -7.43 -13.89
C MET A 221 -8.16 -8.23 -13.97
N PRO A 222 -8.20 -9.31 -14.77
CA PRO A 222 -9.31 -10.24 -14.73
C PRO A 222 -9.32 -11.00 -13.40
N ILE A 223 -10.51 -11.18 -12.84
CA ILE A 223 -10.81 -11.95 -11.63
C ILE A 223 -11.86 -12.98 -12.02
N ASN A 224 -11.76 -14.19 -11.45
CA ASN A 224 -12.67 -15.32 -11.70
C ASN A 224 -12.81 -15.66 -13.20
N GLU A 225 -11.69 -15.87 -13.90
CA GLU A 225 -11.66 -16.19 -15.34
C GLU A 225 -12.43 -17.47 -15.74
N GLU A 226 -12.69 -18.37 -14.77
CA GLU A 226 -13.42 -19.62 -15.00
C GLU A 226 -14.94 -19.40 -15.20
N SER A 227 -15.44 -18.22 -14.82
CA SER A 227 -16.84 -17.81 -15.02
C SER A 227 -17.17 -17.54 -16.50
N GLY A 228 -18.44 -17.67 -16.88
CA GLY A 228 -18.90 -17.38 -18.24
C GLY A 228 -18.78 -15.89 -18.62
N ASN A 229 -18.79 -15.01 -17.61
CA ASN A 229 -18.69 -13.57 -17.72
C ASN A 229 -17.58 -13.08 -16.79
N THR A 230 -16.47 -12.57 -17.28
CA THR A 230 -15.27 -12.29 -16.45
C THR A 230 -15.38 -10.97 -15.69
N LEU A 231 -15.13 -10.98 -14.38
CA LEU A 231 -15.01 -9.79 -13.54
C LEU A 231 -13.65 -9.13 -13.75
N HIS A 232 -13.62 -7.81 -13.76
CA HIS A 232 -12.41 -7.03 -13.95
C HIS A 232 -12.29 -5.98 -12.86
N GLU A 233 -11.08 -5.86 -12.30
CA GLU A 233 -10.70 -4.75 -11.42
C GLU A 233 -9.51 -4.00 -12.01
N GLU A 234 -9.61 -2.67 -12.05
CA GLU A 234 -8.49 -1.83 -12.43
C GLU A 234 -7.79 -1.26 -11.19
N ASN A 235 -6.51 -1.60 -11.02
CA ASN A 235 -5.70 -1.22 -9.86
C ASN A 235 -4.45 -0.44 -10.26
N CYS A 236 -4.26 0.76 -9.72
CA CYS A 236 -3.05 1.54 -9.97
C CYS A 236 -1.87 1.08 -9.13
N LEU A 237 -0.82 0.53 -9.77
CA LEU A 237 0.37 0.05 -9.06
C LEU A 237 1.22 1.17 -8.41
N VAL A 238 0.98 2.43 -8.80
CA VAL A 238 1.68 3.58 -8.21
C VAL A 238 0.99 4.05 -6.94
N CYS A 239 -0.27 4.51 -7.03
CA CYS A 239 -0.97 5.12 -5.90
C CYS A 239 -1.96 4.20 -5.18
N GLY A 240 -2.15 2.97 -5.65
CA GLY A 240 -3.12 2.02 -5.08
C GLY A 240 -4.59 2.39 -5.34
N CYS A 241 -4.86 3.47 -6.09
CA CYS A 241 -6.23 3.83 -6.45
C CYS A 241 -6.86 2.71 -7.28
N ARG A 242 -8.03 2.27 -6.83
CA ARG A 242 -8.88 1.31 -7.52
C ARG A 242 -9.95 2.04 -8.34
N ALA A 243 -10.19 1.58 -9.57
CA ALA A 243 -11.40 1.96 -10.29
C ALA A 243 -12.58 1.13 -9.77
N GLU A 244 -13.78 1.50 -10.22
CA GLU A 244 -14.94 0.65 -10.00
C GLU A 244 -14.80 -0.65 -10.82
N PRO A 245 -15.13 -1.81 -10.24
CA PRO A 245 -15.13 -3.06 -10.98
C PRO A 245 -16.16 -3.05 -12.11
N TYR A 246 -15.92 -3.89 -13.11
CA TYR A 246 -16.85 -4.12 -14.21
C TYR A 246 -16.79 -5.58 -14.65
N ILE A 247 -17.86 -6.09 -15.27
CA ILE A 247 -17.91 -7.46 -15.79
C ILE A 247 -18.00 -7.44 -17.30
N LYS A 248 -17.17 -8.23 -17.98
CA LYS A 248 -17.32 -8.48 -19.42
C LYS A 248 -18.38 -9.54 -19.63
N VAL A 249 -19.57 -9.08 -20.01
CA VAL A 249 -20.73 -9.94 -20.19
C VAL A 249 -20.98 -10.21 -21.67
N THR A 250 -21.30 -11.46 -22.00
CA THR A 250 -21.74 -11.84 -23.35
C THR A 250 -23.27 -11.80 -23.42
N CYS A 251 -23.83 -10.97 -24.31
CA CYS A 251 -25.28 -10.87 -24.45
C CYS A 251 -25.90 -12.23 -24.87
N PRO A 252 -26.88 -12.78 -24.12
CA PRO A 252 -27.49 -14.07 -24.46
C PRO A 252 -28.24 -14.09 -25.80
N SER A 253 -28.76 -12.93 -26.24
CA SER A 253 -29.55 -12.82 -27.46
C SER A 253 -28.71 -12.69 -28.73
N CYS A 254 -27.67 -11.84 -28.71
CA CYS A 254 -26.89 -11.53 -29.92
C CYS A 254 -25.40 -11.93 -29.85
N GLY A 255 -24.92 -12.45 -28.71
CA GLY A 255 -23.54 -12.90 -28.54
C GLY A 255 -22.47 -11.79 -28.48
N VAL A 256 -22.87 -10.52 -28.58
CA VAL A 256 -21.94 -9.38 -28.45
C VAL A 256 -21.51 -9.23 -26.99
N ARG A 257 -20.20 -9.02 -26.80
CA ARG A 257 -19.61 -8.70 -25.49
C ARG A 257 -19.71 -7.22 -25.19
N GLN A 258 -20.06 -6.88 -23.95
CA GLN A 258 -20.07 -5.51 -23.46
C GLN A 258 -19.69 -5.45 -21.97
N ASP A 259 -19.19 -4.30 -21.55
CA ASP A 259 -18.83 -4.04 -20.16
C ASP A 259 -20.09 -3.67 -19.37
N LEU A 260 -20.33 -4.39 -18.28
CA LEU A 260 -21.36 -4.13 -17.28
C LEU A 260 -20.68 -3.46 -16.09
N ASN A 261 -20.98 -2.18 -15.85
CA ASN A 261 -20.34 -1.37 -14.80
C ASN A 261 -21.18 -1.37 -13.50
N ALA A 262 -20.52 -1.05 -12.37
CA ALA A 262 -21.11 -0.92 -11.05
C ALA A 262 -21.98 0.36 -10.89
N THR A 263 -23.00 0.51 -11.73
CA THR A 263 -23.90 1.69 -11.76
C THR A 263 -25.00 1.66 -10.70
N GLY A 264 -25.16 0.54 -9.98
CA GLY A 264 -26.29 0.33 -9.07
C GLY A 264 -27.62 -0.02 -9.78
N GLU A 265 -27.62 -0.15 -11.12
CA GLU A 265 -28.77 -0.64 -11.87
C GLU A 265 -28.98 -2.14 -11.61
N THR A 266 -30.24 -2.57 -11.65
CA THR A 266 -30.64 -3.98 -11.45
C THR A 266 -30.73 -4.76 -12.75
N ASP A 267 -30.85 -4.06 -13.88
CA ASP A 267 -31.04 -4.68 -15.19
C ASP A 267 -29.80 -4.53 -16.07
N PHE A 268 -29.57 -5.54 -16.90
CA PHE A 268 -28.64 -5.51 -18.01
C PHE A 268 -29.39 -5.09 -19.27
N ASN A 269 -28.87 -4.11 -20.00
CA ASN A 269 -29.41 -3.69 -21.29
C ASN A 269 -28.33 -3.82 -22.37
N CYS A 270 -28.57 -4.66 -23.37
CA CYS A 270 -27.63 -4.84 -24.47
C CYS A 270 -27.66 -3.63 -25.41
N SER A 271 -26.51 -2.96 -25.56
CA SER A 271 -26.35 -1.78 -26.41
C SER A 271 -26.51 -2.06 -27.91
N ASN A 272 -26.42 -3.33 -28.33
CA ASN A 272 -26.49 -3.74 -29.73
C ASN A 272 -27.88 -4.21 -30.18
N CYS A 273 -28.59 -5.00 -29.36
CA CYS A 273 -29.86 -5.63 -29.74
C CYS A 273 -31.05 -5.25 -28.85
N ASN A 274 -30.86 -4.36 -27.87
CA ASN A 274 -31.86 -3.95 -26.89
C ASN A 274 -32.45 -5.10 -26.05
N TYR A 275 -31.80 -6.26 -26.01
CA TYR A 275 -32.14 -7.31 -25.06
C TYR A 275 -31.97 -6.78 -23.64
N SER A 276 -32.94 -7.07 -22.77
CA SER A 276 -32.93 -6.67 -21.36
C SER A 276 -33.21 -7.88 -20.48
N SER A 277 -32.50 -7.99 -19.37
CA SER A 277 -32.68 -9.03 -18.36
C SER A 277 -32.23 -8.52 -17.00
N SER A 278 -32.69 -9.18 -15.92
CA SER A 278 -32.10 -8.97 -14.60
C SER A 278 -30.59 -9.22 -14.64
N ARG A 279 -29.80 -8.39 -13.96
CA ARG A 279 -28.37 -8.67 -13.76
C ARG A 279 -28.15 -9.90 -12.89
N TYR A 280 -29.05 -10.15 -11.94
CA TYR A 280 -29.00 -11.34 -11.10
C TYR A 280 -29.07 -12.61 -11.94
N ASP A 281 -30.13 -12.77 -12.73
CA ASP A 281 -30.34 -13.96 -13.57
C ASP A 281 -29.25 -14.15 -14.64
N LEU A 282 -28.60 -13.06 -15.04
CA LEU A 282 -27.54 -13.07 -16.05
C LEU A 282 -26.18 -13.50 -15.49
N LEU A 283 -25.93 -13.23 -14.21
CA LEU A 283 -24.63 -13.42 -13.57
C LEU A 283 -24.60 -14.60 -12.59
N ASP A 284 -25.75 -15.03 -12.07
CA ASP A 284 -25.84 -16.15 -11.13
C ASP A 284 -25.35 -17.45 -11.75
N GLU A 285 -24.35 -18.07 -11.11
CA GLU A 285 -23.73 -19.32 -11.53
C GLU A 285 -24.16 -20.50 -10.64
N TRP A 286 -25.16 -20.31 -9.77
CA TRP A 286 -25.64 -21.38 -8.90
C TRP A 286 -26.13 -22.59 -9.71
N ILE A 287 -25.56 -23.77 -9.41
CA ILE A 287 -25.91 -25.05 -10.05
C ILE A 287 -26.39 -26.01 -8.97
N GLY A 288 -27.68 -25.97 -8.66
CA GLY A 288 -28.32 -26.90 -7.72
C GLY A 288 -29.74 -27.29 -8.11
N LYS A 289 -30.37 -28.16 -7.31
CA LYS A 289 -31.79 -28.47 -7.47
C LYS A 289 -32.62 -27.37 -6.83
N LEU A 290 -33.76 -27.04 -7.43
CA LEU A 290 -34.67 -25.99 -6.93
C LEU A 290 -35.02 -26.16 -5.43
N GLU A 291 -35.08 -27.40 -4.95
CA GLU A 291 -35.35 -27.78 -3.56
C GLU A 291 -34.23 -27.35 -2.60
N ASP A 292 -32.99 -27.31 -3.08
CA ASP A 292 -31.80 -26.94 -2.31
C ASP A 292 -31.57 -25.42 -2.32
N PHE A 293 -32.21 -24.68 -3.23
CA PHE A 293 -32.04 -23.24 -3.37
C PHE A 293 -32.42 -22.49 -2.09
N SER A 294 -33.48 -22.92 -1.39
CA SER A 294 -33.89 -22.29 -0.11
C SER A 294 -32.85 -22.41 1.00
N TYR A 295 -31.91 -23.35 0.88
CA TYR A 295 -30.81 -23.54 1.84
C TYR A 295 -29.52 -22.83 1.40
N SER A 296 -29.46 -22.31 0.17
CA SER A 296 -28.30 -21.57 -0.33
C SER A 296 -28.06 -20.25 0.41
N GLY A 297 -29.13 -19.70 1.02
CA GLY A 297 -29.12 -18.36 1.57
C GLY A 297 -29.16 -17.27 0.49
N LEU A 298 -29.37 -17.63 -0.78
CA LEU A 298 -29.49 -16.70 -1.90
C LEU A 298 -30.98 -16.50 -2.30
N PRO A 299 -31.34 -15.34 -2.89
CA PRO A 299 -30.50 -14.16 -3.04
C PRO A 299 -30.16 -13.52 -1.68
N ALA A 300 -28.91 -13.09 -1.51
CA ALA A 300 -28.47 -12.40 -0.31
C ALA A 300 -28.43 -10.88 -0.52
N SER A 301 -28.43 -10.11 0.56
CA SER A 301 -28.32 -8.64 0.49
C SER A 301 -26.86 -8.18 0.62
N CYS A 302 -26.51 -7.08 -0.03
CA CYS A 302 -25.16 -6.53 -0.04
C CYS A 302 -25.02 -5.43 1.02
N SER A 303 -24.04 -5.57 1.91
CA SER A 303 -23.69 -4.57 2.92
C SER A 303 -23.00 -3.32 2.37
N ASP A 304 -22.30 -3.43 1.24
CA ASP A 304 -21.43 -2.36 0.73
C ASP A 304 -22.21 -1.30 -0.03
N CYS A 305 -23.30 -1.69 -0.71
CA CYS A 305 -24.20 -0.77 -1.40
C CYS A 305 -25.61 -0.76 -0.82
N GLU A 306 -25.85 -1.44 0.32
CA GLU A 306 -27.16 -1.60 0.94
C GLU A 306 -28.22 -2.16 -0.04
N GLY A 307 -27.78 -3.01 -0.97
CA GLY A 307 -28.63 -3.59 -2.01
C GLY A 307 -29.41 -4.80 -1.49
N TYR A 308 -30.74 -4.72 -1.45
CA TYR A 308 -31.61 -5.81 -1.00
C TYR A 308 -31.68 -6.94 -2.05
N GLU A 309 -31.35 -8.18 -1.65
CA GLU A 309 -31.40 -9.38 -2.51
C GLU A 309 -30.63 -9.23 -3.85
N THR A 310 -29.45 -8.63 -3.79
CA THR A 310 -28.61 -8.31 -4.97
C THR A 310 -27.41 -9.23 -5.14
N VAL A 311 -27.22 -10.20 -4.26
CA VAL A 311 -25.99 -11.03 -4.22
C VAL A 311 -26.30 -12.44 -4.70
N CYS A 312 -25.56 -12.90 -5.72
CA CYS A 312 -25.68 -14.21 -6.36
C CYS A 312 -24.40 -15.04 -6.19
N GLU A 313 -24.45 -16.33 -6.56
CA GLU A 313 -23.23 -17.16 -6.62
C GLU A 313 -22.46 -16.84 -7.89
N TYR A 314 -21.14 -16.68 -7.78
CA TYR A 314 -20.30 -16.30 -8.93
C TYR A 314 -18.84 -16.67 -8.70
N GLY A 315 -18.26 -17.45 -9.61
CA GLY A 315 -16.84 -17.80 -9.61
C GLY A 315 -16.32 -18.40 -8.30
N GLY A 316 -17.14 -19.21 -7.62
CA GLY A 316 -16.81 -19.84 -6.33
C GLY A 316 -16.93 -18.93 -5.10
N GLY A 317 -17.45 -17.71 -5.27
CA GLY A 317 -17.80 -16.78 -4.19
C GLY A 317 -19.18 -16.17 -4.39
N TYR A 318 -19.39 -14.99 -3.81
CA TYR A 318 -20.68 -14.28 -3.83
C TYR A 318 -20.54 -12.87 -4.40
N LEU A 319 -21.21 -12.58 -5.50
CA LEU A 319 -21.08 -11.30 -6.20
C LEU A 319 -22.35 -10.46 -6.01
N CYS A 320 -22.20 -9.20 -5.59
CA CYS A 320 -23.30 -8.24 -5.68
C CYS A 320 -23.50 -7.76 -7.12
N THR A 321 -24.66 -7.97 -7.72
CA THR A 321 -24.93 -7.60 -9.12
C THR A 321 -25.10 -6.10 -9.35
N ASN A 322 -25.24 -5.31 -8.28
CA ASN A 322 -25.41 -3.86 -8.34
C ASN A 322 -24.06 -3.13 -8.27
N CYS A 323 -23.24 -3.41 -7.25
CA CYS A 323 -21.95 -2.75 -7.03
C CYS A 323 -20.74 -3.58 -7.51
N LEU A 324 -20.97 -4.83 -7.93
CA LEU A 324 -19.97 -5.75 -8.46
C LEU A 324 -18.82 -6.08 -7.48
N VAL A 325 -19.06 -5.91 -6.19
CA VAL A 325 -18.15 -6.35 -5.13
C VAL A 325 -18.30 -7.87 -4.94
N LEU A 326 -17.16 -8.56 -4.93
CA LEU A 326 -17.07 -9.99 -4.66
C LEU A 326 -16.83 -10.22 -3.16
N HIS A 327 -17.55 -11.17 -2.58
CA HIS A 327 -17.51 -11.54 -1.18
C HIS A 327 -17.18 -13.02 -1.02
N ASP A 328 -16.38 -13.35 -0.01
CA ASP A 328 -15.98 -14.75 0.27
C ASP A 328 -17.07 -15.55 0.98
N SER A 329 -18.01 -14.87 1.65
CA SER A 329 -19.05 -15.54 2.44
C SER A 329 -20.29 -14.68 2.60
N ILE A 330 -21.41 -15.35 2.84
CA ILE A 330 -22.66 -14.75 3.32
C ILE A 330 -23.04 -15.35 4.67
N SER A 331 -23.86 -14.64 5.43
CA SER A 331 -24.35 -15.07 6.74
C SER A 331 -25.82 -14.74 6.92
N THR A 332 -26.51 -15.50 7.76
CA THR A 332 -27.95 -15.35 7.99
C THR A 332 -28.21 -14.55 9.27
N CYS A 333 -29.06 -13.53 9.19
CA CYS A 333 -29.47 -12.73 10.34
C CYS A 333 -30.30 -13.56 11.33
N GLY A 334 -29.88 -13.57 12.60
CA GLY A 334 -30.58 -14.30 13.66
C GLY A 334 -31.95 -13.74 14.04
N TYR A 335 -32.31 -12.55 13.55
CA TYR A 335 -33.63 -11.93 13.80
C TYR A 335 -34.59 -12.10 12.63
N CYS A 336 -34.27 -11.53 11.46
CA CYS A 336 -35.17 -11.59 10.29
C CYS A 336 -34.99 -12.84 9.42
N GLY A 337 -33.93 -13.63 9.63
CA GLY A 337 -33.62 -14.80 8.80
C GLY A 337 -33.09 -14.47 7.39
N GLY A 338 -32.97 -13.18 7.03
CA GLY A 338 -32.40 -12.77 5.75
C GLY A 338 -30.88 -12.95 5.72
N SER A 339 -30.36 -13.34 4.55
CA SER A 339 -28.91 -13.48 4.33
C SER A 339 -28.29 -12.17 3.84
N SER A 340 -27.05 -11.92 4.27
CA SER A 340 -26.28 -10.73 3.88
C SER A 340 -24.78 -11.05 3.85
N THR A 341 -24.04 -10.28 3.05
CA THR A 341 -22.57 -10.34 2.96
C THR A 341 -21.87 -9.92 4.24
N SER A 342 -22.57 -9.19 5.11
CA SER A 342 -22.13 -8.87 6.46
C SER A 342 -23.30 -8.94 7.43
N VAL A 343 -23.13 -9.73 8.50
CA VAL A 343 -24.11 -9.91 9.58
C VAL A 343 -23.37 -9.96 10.91
N SER A 344 -23.86 -9.21 11.90
CA SER A 344 -23.31 -9.25 13.26
C SER A 344 -23.57 -10.60 13.93
N GLU A 345 -22.62 -11.10 14.72
CA GLU A 345 -22.79 -12.31 15.54
C GLU A 345 -24.00 -12.20 16.49
N ILE A 346 -24.30 -10.98 16.95
CA ILE A 346 -25.45 -10.69 17.83
C ILE A 346 -26.66 -10.15 17.05
N SER A 347 -26.77 -10.47 15.75
CA SER A 347 -27.85 -10.00 14.87
C SER A 347 -29.27 -10.36 15.35
N GLY A 348 -29.42 -11.38 16.21
CA GLY A 348 -30.70 -11.63 16.90
C GLY A 348 -31.17 -10.47 17.78
N LEU A 349 -30.25 -9.67 18.31
CA LEU A 349 -30.52 -8.49 19.14
C LEU A 349 -30.49 -7.19 18.32
N VAL A 350 -29.42 -6.98 17.54
CA VAL A 350 -29.17 -5.70 16.84
C VAL A 350 -29.64 -5.68 15.38
N GLY A 351 -30.08 -6.82 14.85
CA GLY A 351 -30.50 -6.95 13.47
C GLY A 351 -29.33 -7.07 12.48
N CYS A 352 -29.63 -6.85 11.22
CA CYS A 352 -28.65 -6.74 10.13
C CYS A 352 -28.83 -5.38 9.44
N GLY A 353 -28.11 -5.12 8.33
CA GLY A 353 -28.26 -3.88 7.57
C GLY A 353 -29.67 -3.61 7.02
N PHE A 354 -30.59 -4.58 7.12
CA PHE A 354 -31.95 -4.52 6.56
C PHE A 354 -33.06 -4.77 7.60
N CYS A 355 -32.72 -4.89 8.89
CA CYS A 355 -33.72 -4.98 9.96
C CYS A 355 -33.17 -4.44 11.28
N ASP A 356 -34.06 -3.93 12.14
CA ASP A 356 -33.66 -3.29 13.41
C ASP A 356 -33.36 -4.29 14.55
N GLY A 357 -33.46 -5.60 14.29
CA GLY A 357 -33.31 -6.62 15.31
C GLY A 357 -34.42 -6.60 16.35
N ASN A 358 -34.11 -7.12 17.54
CA ASN A 358 -35.06 -7.18 18.64
C ASN A 358 -34.99 -5.91 19.51
N THR A 359 -35.59 -4.83 18.99
CA THR A 359 -35.65 -3.51 19.62
C THR A 359 -36.32 -3.49 21.00
N LYS A 360 -37.02 -4.57 21.39
CA LYS A 360 -37.64 -4.70 22.72
C LYS A 360 -36.62 -4.92 23.84
N TYR A 361 -35.46 -5.53 23.56
CA TYR A 361 -34.43 -5.80 24.57
C TYR A 361 -33.34 -4.71 24.66
N LEU A 362 -33.37 -3.72 23.76
CA LEU A 362 -32.39 -2.62 23.74
C LEU A 362 -32.85 -1.40 24.57
N ASN A 363 -34.14 -1.34 24.92
CA ASN A 363 -34.77 -0.21 25.63
C ASN A 363 -35.19 -0.55 27.07
N ASP A 364 -34.88 -1.76 27.54
CA ASP A 364 -34.94 -2.18 28.95
C ASP A 364 -33.51 -2.20 29.53
#